data_AF-A0A1X0HV33-F1
#
_entry.id   AF-A0A1X0HV33-F1
#
_cell.length_a   1.000
_cell.length_b   1.000
_cell.length_c   1.000
_cell.angle_alpha   90.00
_cell.angle_beta   90.00
_cell.angle_gamma   90.00
#
_symmetry.space_group_name_H-M   'P 1'
#
loop_
_entity.id
_entity.type
_entity.pdbx_description
1 polymer ?
#
loop_
_entity_poly.entity_id
_entity_poly.type
_entity_poly.pdbx_seq_one_letter_code
_entity_poly.pdbx_strand_id
1 'polypeptide(L)'
;YEQDYPNFEVIIVDDGSNDNSYAMLEQLQKVHGFQLYRQQNQGVSAALNFGLRHARGDYVATPDLDDIMLPHSLSVRAAYLDQHP
;
A
#
# COMPACT_ATOMS: atom_id res chain seq x y z
N TYR A 1 1.24 -12.20 -2.93
CA TYR A 1 0.67 -11.21 -3.84
C TYR A 1 0.58 -11.81 -5.23
N GLU A 2 -0.40 -11.43 -6.04
CA GLU A 2 -0.53 -11.86 -7.45
C GLU A 2 0.16 -10.89 -8.43
N GLN A 3 1.00 -9.98 -7.91
CA GLN A 3 1.83 -9.09 -8.71
C GLN A 3 3.13 -9.80 -9.09
N ASP A 4 3.63 -9.55 -10.29
CA ASP A 4 4.87 -10.11 -10.84
C ASP A 4 6.02 -9.10 -10.88
N TYR A 5 5.78 -7.84 -10.49
CA TYR A 5 6.83 -6.85 -10.39
C TYR A 5 7.80 -7.27 -9.28
N PRO A 6 9.12 -7.39 -9.57
CA PRO A 6 10.04 -8.09 -8.68
C PRO A 6 10.40 -7.31 -7.42
N ASN A 7 10.20 -5.98 -7.42
CA ASN A 7 10.66 -5.12 -6.34
C ASN A 7 9.59 -4.09 -5.97
N PHE A 8 8.72 -4.47 -5.03
CA PHE A 8 7.74 -3.56 -4.45
C PHE A 8 7.68 -3.74 -2.94
N GLU A 9 7.27 -2.67 -2.26
CA GLU A 9 6.90 -2.70 -0.86
C GLU A 9 5.42 -2.34 -0.72
N VAL A 10 4.80 -2.84 0.34
CA VAL A 10 3.43 -2.50 0.70
C VAL A 10 3.45 -1.76 2.03
N ILE A 11 2.82 -0.60 2.06
CA ILE A 11 2.68 0.24 3.25
C ILE A 11 1.20 0.40 3.51
N ILE A 12 0.75 -0.01 4.70
CA ILE A 12 -0.62 0.15 5.15
C ILE A 12 -0.61 1.11 6.34
N VAL A 13 -1.47 2.13 6.27
CA VAL A 13 -1.69 3.09 7.35
C VAL A 13 -3.13 2.94 7.83
N ASP A 14 -3.32 2.38 9.03
CA ASP A 14 -4.60 2.39 9.71
C ASP A 14 -4.87 3.81 10.25
N ASP A 15 -5.89 4.47 9.70
CA ASP A 15 -6.30 5.83 10.09
C ASP A 15 -7.27 5.81 11.28
N GLY A 16 -6.93 5.02 12.31
CA GLY A 16 -7.69 4.94 13.55
C GLY A 16 -9.00 4.18 13.41
N SER A 17 -8.97 2.99 12.79
CA SER A 17 -10.14 2.12 12.71
C SER A 17 -10.66 1.78 14.11
N ASN A 18 -11.99 1.74 14.26
CA ASN A 18 -12.70 1.45 15.51
C ASN A 18 -13.32 0.05 15.55
N ASP A 19 -13.08 -0.74 14.51
CA ASP A 19 -13.49 -2.13 14.38
C ASP A 19 -12.27 -3.07 14.51
N ASN A 20 -12.39 -4.30 14.01
CA ASN A 20 -11.32 -5.29 14.08
C ASN A 20 -10.25 -5.15 12.99
N SER A 21 -10.30 -4.11 12.15
CA SER A 21 -9.41 -3.98 10.98
C SER A 21 -7.94 -3.99 11.36
N TYR A 22 -7.54 -3.21 12.36
CA TYR A 22 -6.14 -3.15 12.78
C TYR A 22 -5.61 -4.52 13.25
N ALA A 23 -6.38 -5.25 14.06
CA ALA A 23 -5.97 -6.56 14.54
C ALA A 23 -5.88 -7.59 13.41
N MET A 24 -6.77 -7.51 12.41
CA MET A 24 -6.68 -8.34 11.19
C MET A 24 -5.42 -8.02 10.38
N LEU A 25 -5.10 -6.72 10.21
CA LEU A 25 -3.89 -6.27 9.55
C LEU A 25 -2.63 -6.78 10.27
N GLU A 26 -2.59 -6.78 11.59
CA GLU A 26 -1.46 -7.35 12.36
C GLU A 26 -1.25 -8.85 12.08
N GLN A 27 -2.33 -9.62 11.89
CA GLN A 27 -2.19 -11.04 11.52
C GLN A 27 -1.72 -11.21 10.07
N LEU A 28 -2.30 -10.44 9.14
CA LEU A 28 -1.90 -10.46 7.74
C LEU A 28 -0.45 -9.99 7.55
N GLN A 29 0.01 -9.05 8.36
CA GLN A 29 1.39 -8.58 8.36
C GLN A 29 2.37 -9.71 8.62
N LYS A 30 2.07 -10.62 9.54
CA LYS A 30 2.93 -11.78 9.83
C LYS A 30 3.02 -12.75 8.66
N VAL A 31 2.01 -12.79 7.81
CA VAL A 31 1.95 -13.66 6.62
C VAL A 31 2.64 -13.01 5.42
N HIS A 32 2.44 -11.71 5.22
CA HIS A 32 2.83 -11.01 4.00
C HIS A 32 4.03 -10.06 4.15
N GLY A 33 4.38 -9.67 5.37
CA GLY A 33 5.57 -8.86 5.67
C GLY A 33 5.48 -7.39 5.27
N PHE A 34 4.28 -6.84 5.07
CA PHE A 34 4.13 -5.40 4.75
C PHE A 34 4.45 -4.49 5.94
N GLN A 35 4.67 -3.21 5.66
CA GLN A 35 4.82 -2.20 6.71
C GLN A 35 3.44 -1.77 7.19
N LEU A 36 3.20 -1.84 8.50
CA LEU A 36 1.93 -1.46 9.12
C LEU A 36 2.17 -0.30 10.08
N TYR A 37 1.44 0.79 9.87
CA TYR A 37 1.43 1.95 10.74
C TYR A 37 0.01 2.22 11.24
N ARG A 38 -0.08 2.87 12.40
CA ARG A 38 -1.35 3.34 12.96
C ARG A 38 -1.24 4.79 13.34
N GLN A 39 -2.28 5.56 13.05
CA GLN A 39 -2.43 6.93 13.52
C GLN A 39 -3.85 7.16 14.07
N GLN A 40 -4.04 8.29 14.76
CA GLN A 40 -5.39 8.76 15.06
C GLN A 40 -6.06 9.24 13.76
N ASN A 41 -7.37 9.01 13.63
CA ASN A 41 -8.17 9.39 12.46
C ASN A 41 -7.96 10.86 12.10
N GLN A 42 -7.37 11.08 10.92
CA GLN A 42 -7.08 12.40 10.33
C GLN A 42 -7.52 12.49 8.86
N GLY A 43 -8.21 11.46 8.35
CA GLY A 43 -8.69 11.36 6.99
C GLY A 43 -7.66 10.77 6.01
N VAL A 44 -8.18 10.33 4.86
CA VAL A 44 -7.42 9.61 3.81
C VAL A 44 -6.18 10.37 3.34
N SER A 45 -6.26 11.69 3.16
CA SER A 45 -5.11 12.48 2.70
C SER A 45 -3.98 12.53 3.74
N ALA A 46 -4.32 12.59 5.03
CA ALA A 46 -3.32 12.57 6.09
C ALA A 46 -2.65 11.19 6.18
N ALA A 47 -3.43 10.12 6.10
CA ALA A 47 -2.92 8.74 6.09
C ALA A 47 -2.04 8.47 4.86
N LEU A 48 -2.45 8.92 3.68
CA LEU A 48 -1.66 8.80 2.45
C LEU A 48 -0.34 9.57 2.57
N ASN A 49 -0.37 10.82 3.03
CA ASN A 49 0.84 11.62 3.24
C ASN A 49 1.76 10.97 4.28
N PHE A 50 1.21 10.29 5.30
CA PHE A 50 2.00 9.53 6.26
C PHE A 50 2.71 8.34 5.59
N GLY A 51 1.98 7.56 4.79
CA GLY A 51 2.54 6.43 4.05
C GLY A 51 3.65 6.88 3.07
N LEU A 52 3.41 7.96 2.32
CA LEU A 52 4.37 8.51 1.35
C LEU A 52 5.71 8.92 2.00
N ARG A 53 5.72 9.37 3.26
CA ARG A 53 6.97 9.67 3.97
C ARG A 53 7.82 8.43 4.29
N HIS A 54 7.22 7.25 4.27
CA HIS A 54 7.90 5.97 4.52
C HIS A 54 8.19 5.20 3.22
N ALA A 55 7.60 5.63 2.10
CA ALA A 55 7.83 5.02 0.79
C ALA A 55 9.26 5.29 0.31
N ARG A 56 9.88 4.27 -0.31
CA ARG A 56 11.26 4.30 -0.81
C ARG A 56 11.37 4.00 -2.30
N GLY A 57 10.27 3.60 -2.94
CA GLY A 57 10.25 3.30 -4.37
C GLY A 57 10.23 4.55 -5.26
N ASP A 58 10.66 4.39 -6.50
CA ASP A 58 10.63 5.45 -7.51
C ASP A 58 9.19 5.76 -8.01
N TYR A 59 8.31 4.75 -7.93
CA TYR A 59 6.90 4.87 -8.26
C TYR A 59 6.03 4.59 -7.05
N VAL A 60 4.87 5.25 -7.00
CA VAL A 60 3.84 5.00 -5.99
C VAL A 60 2.53 4.64 -6.67
N ALA A 61 1.91 3.55 -6.21
CA ALA A 61 0.54 3.19 -6.54
C ALA A 61 -0.32 3.30 -5.28
N THR A 62 -1.47 3.97 -5.39
CA THR A 62 -2.39 4.23 -4.27
C THR A 62 -3.77 3.66 -4.61
N PRO A 63 -3.96 2.33 -4.63
CA PRO A 63 -5.28 1.75 -4.82
C PRO A 63 -6.19 2.10 -3.65
N ASP A 64 -7.50 2.20 -3.90
CA ASP A 64 -8.48 2.33 -2.84
C ASP A 64 -8.57 1.01 -2.03
N LEU A 65 -8.92 1.12 -0.75
CA LEU A 65 -8.88 -0.01 0.20
C LEU A 65 -9.94 -1.08 -0.08
N ASP A 66 -10.96 -0.74 -0.85
CA ASP A 66 -12.04 -1.62 -1.31
C ASP A 66 -11.82 -2.18 -2.73
N ASP A 67 -10.67 -1.87 -3.35
CA ASP A 67 -10.30 -2.36 -4.68
C ASP A 67 -9.37 -3.58 -4.64
N ILE A 68 -9.40 -4.35 -5.73
CA ILE A 68 -8.43 -5.40 -6.02
C ILE A 68 -7.58 -4.98 -7.21
N MET A 69 -6.26 -4.91 -7.03
CA MET A 69 -5.33 -4.76 -8.14
C MET A 69 -5.23 -6.07 -8.92
N LEU A 70 -5.57 -6.03 -10.21
CA LEU A 70 -5.43 -7.17 -11.11
C LEU A 70 -3.97 -7.67 -11.14
N PRO A 71 -3.76 -8.99 -11.38
CA PRO A 71 -2.43 -9.53 -11.60
C PRO A 71 -1.64 -8.70 -12.62
N HIS A 72 -0.31 -8.62 -12.42
CA HIS A 72 0.61 -7.86 -13.30
C HIS A 72 0.38 -6.33 -13.36
N SER A 73 -0.55 -5.77 -12.59
CA SER A 73 -0.84 -4.33 -12.66
C SER A 73 0.39 -3.45 -12.38
N LEU A 74 1.28 -3.85 -11.46
CA LEU A 74 2.48 -3.08 -11.14
C LEU A 74 3.49 -3.07 -12.29
N SER A 75 3.75 -4.22 -12.91
CA SER A 75 4.71 -4.34 -14.01
C SER A 75 4.22 -3.60 -15.25
N VAL A 76 2.93 -3.68 -15.57
CA VAL A 76 2.32 -2.93 -16.68
C VAL A 76 2.45 -1.42 -16.48
N ARG A 77 2.17 -0.92 -15.26
CA ARG A 77 2.23 0.51 -14.96
C ARG A 77 3.67 1.04 -14.95
N ALA A 78 4.59 0.34 -14.28
CA ALA A 78 6.00 0.71 -14.23
C ALA A 78 6.61 0.76 -15.64
N ALA A 79 6.42 -0.29 -16.45
CA ALA A 79 6.93 -0.35 -17.81
C ALA A 79 6.40 0.80 -18.69
N TYR A 80 5.15 1.22 -18.50
CA TYR A 80 4.60 2.36 -19.22
C TYR A 80 5.28 3.67 -18.81
N LEU A 81 5.47 3.92 -17.51
CA LEU A 81 6.15 5.12 -17.01
C LEU A 81 7.62 5.17 -17.42
N ASP A 82 8.34 4.05 -17.36
CA ASP A 82 9.74 3.94 -17.82
C ASP A 82 9.91 4.32 -19.29
N GLN A 83 8.91 3.98 -20.12
CA GLN A 83 8.91 4.30 -21.55
C GLN A 83 8.51 5.75 -21.86
N HIS A 84 7.95 6.47 -20.87
CA HIS A 84 7.40 7.82 -21.03
C HIS A 84 7.77 8.72 -19.83
N PRO A 85 9.05 9.10 -19.66
CA PRO A 85 9.54 9.86 -18.52
C PRO A 85 9.09 11.32 -18.49
#